data_AF-A0A948NTI8-F1
#
_entry.id   AF-A0A948NTI8-F1
#
_cell.length_a   1.000
_cell.length_b   1.000
_cell.length_c   1.000
_cell.angle_alpha   90.00
_cell.angle_beta   90.00
_cell.angle_gamma   90.00
#
_symmetry.space_group_name_H-M   'P 1'
#
loop_
_entity.id
_entity.type
_entity.pdbx_description
1 polymer ?
#
loop_
_entity_poly.entity_id
_entity_poly.type
_entity_poly.pdbx_seq_one_letter_code
_entity_poly.pdbx_strand_id
1 'polypeptide(L)'
;MGLIARAVEEAGIPTVSLSSAYDLTSLVKPPRTFFVNYPLGHTSGKPFDRENQTAILKEALGKAGEIVEPGAIVALPYVWDDLTWLAGA
;
A
#
# COMPACT_ATOMS: atom_id res chain seq x y z
N MET A 1 4.34 -8.77 -1.07
CA MET A 1 4.71 -9.97 -0.30
C MET A 1 3.54 -10.53 0.51
N GLY A 2 2.39 -10.86 -0.11
CA GLY A 2 1.19 -11.19 0.67
C GLY A 2 1.20 -12.55 1.36
N LEU A 3 1.83 -13.57 0.78
CA LEU A 3 1.93 -14.90 1.40
C LEU A 3 2.76 -14.89 2.69
N ILE A 4 3.92 -14.19 2.66
CA ILE A 4 4.76 -14.03 3.85
C ILE A 4 4.03 -13.22 4.91
N ALA A 5 3.32 -12.15 4.52
CA ALA A 5 2.55 -11.34 5.46
C ALA A 5 1.54 -12.20 6.24
N ARG A 6 0.84 -13.13 5.59
CA ARG A 6 -0.08 -14.06 6.27
C ARG A 6 0.62 -14.96 7.29
N ALA A 7 1.76 -15.56 6.94
CA ALA A 7 2.52 -16.37 7.88
C ALA A 7 3.01 -15.57 9.10
N VAL A 8 3.34 -14.30 8.91
CA VAL A 8 3.74 -13.38 10.00
C VAL A 8 2.54 -13.02 10.90
N GLU A 9 1.36 -12.80 10.33
CA GLU A 9 0.11 -12.63 11.10
C GLU A 9 -0.25 -13.85 11.93
N GLU A 10 -0.10 -15.06 11.37
CA GLU A 10 -0.36 -16.31 12.08
C GLU A 10 0.54 -16.47 13.32
N ALA A 11 1.73 -15.86 13.29
CA ALA A 11 2.64 -15.78 14.43
C ALA A 11 2.29 -14.66 15.43
N GLY A 12 1.18 -13.94 15.23
CA GLY A 12 0.70 -12.87 16.10
C GLY A 12 1.34 -11.50 15.86
N ILE A 13 2.01 -11.30 14.71
CA ILE A 13 2.66 -10.03 14.37
C ILE A 13 1.86 -9.32 13.27
N PRO A 14 1.28 -8.13 13.53
CA PRO A 14 0.52 -7.41 12.52
C PRO A 14 1.42 -6.84 11.42
N THR A 15 0.94 -6.90 10.18
CA THR A 15 1.63 -6.52 8.96
C THR A 15 0.82 -5.50 8.15
N VAL A 16 1.51 -4.58 7.49
CA VAL A 16 0.89 -3.61 6.60
C VAL A 16 1.65 -3.62 5.27
N SER A 17 0.92 -3.65 4.16
CA SER A 17 1.50 -3.56 2.81
C SER A 17 1.14 -2.23 2.15
N LEU A 18 2.14 -1.54 1.59
CA LEU A 18 1.94 -0.47 0.62
C LEU A 18 2.05 -1.06 -0.79
N SER A 19 1.09 -0.75 -1.66
CA SER A 19 1.07 -1.28 -3.03
C SER A 19 0.66 -0.23 -4.06
N SER A 20 1.22 -0.37 -5.26
CA SER A 20 0.91 0.41 -6.47
C SER A 20 0.28 -0.45 -7.57
N ALA A 21 0.21 -1.78 -7.39
CA ALA A 21 -0.39 -2.71 -8.35
C ALA A 21 -1.71 -3.24 -7.80
N TYR A 22 -2.79 -2.49 -8.00
CA TYR A 22 -4.09 -2.79 -7.41
C TYR A 22 -4.63 -4.17 -7.83
N ASP A 23 -4.51 -4.48 -9.12
CA ASP A 23 -4.93 -5.73 -9.76
C ASP A 23 -4.22 -6.95 -9.16
N LEU A 24 -2.88 -6.94 -9.15
CA LEU A 24 -2.06 -8.01 -8.58
C LEU A 24 -2.31 -8.15 -7.08
N THR A 25 -2.48 -7.03 -6.38
CA THR A 25 -2.71 -7.05 -4.94
C THR A 25 -4.08 -7.61 -4.59
N SER A 26 -5.09 -7.34 -5.42
CA SER A 26 -6.45 -7.90 -5.29
C SER A 26 -6.47 -9.41 -5.48
N LEU A 27 -5.56 -9.96 -6.29
CA LEU A 27 -5.39 -11.40 -6.45
C LEU A 27 -4.69 -12.04 -5.25
N VAL A 28 -3.63 -11.40 -4.74
CA VAL A 28 -2.81 -11.92 -3.64
C VAL A 28 -3.54 -11.81 -2.29
N LYS A 29 -4.37 -10.78 -2.09
CA LYS A 29 -5.11 -10.46 -0.85
C LYS A 29 -4.22 -10.48 0.41
N PRO A 30 -3.22 -9.59 0.53
CA PRO A 30 -2.46 -9.44 1.78
C PRO A 30 -3.39 -9.06 2.95
N PRO A 31 -3.00 -9.32 4.22
CA PRO A 31 -3.86 -9.06 5.39
C PRO A 31 -4.44 -7.64 5.42
N ARG A 32 -3.57 -6.62 5.24
CA ARG A 32 -3.95 -5.21 5.18
C ARG A 32 -3.13 -4.51 4.11
N THR A 33 -3.80 -3.89 3.15
CA THR A 33 -3.14 -3.18 2.05
C THR A 33 -3.60 -1.73 2.00
N PHE A 34 -2.64 -0.82 1.86
CA PHE A 34 -2.89 0.56 1.46
C PHE A 34 -2.38 0.75 0.03
N PHE A 35 -3.29 1.12 -0.85
CA PHE A 35 -2.98 1.39 -2.24
C PHE A 35 -2.59 2.85 -2.42
N VAL A 36 -1.45 3.08 -3.09
CA VAL A 36 -0.95 4.39 -3.46
C VAL A 36 -0.91 4.43 -4.99
N ASN A 37 -1.60 5.39 -5.60
CA ASN A 37 -1.72 5.48 -7.06
C ASN A 37 -0.50 6.11 -7.71
N TYR A 38 0.67 5.51 -7.47
CA TYR A 38 1.99 5.94 -7.91
C TYR A 38 2.61 4.87 -8.83
N PRO A 39 3.57 5.23 -9.70
CA PRO A 39 4.32 4.26 -10.48
C PRO A 39 4.95 3.18 -9.60
N LEU A 40 5.05 1.96 -10.13
CA LEU A 40 5.75 0.87 -9.48
C LEU A 40 7.16 1.31 -9.04
N GLY A 41 7.52 0.96 -7.81
CA GLY A 41 8.78 1.39 -7.17
C GLY A 41 8.68 2.63 -6.29
N HIS A 42 7.53 3.33 -6.29
CA HIS A 42 7.32 4.57 -5.52
C HIS A 42 6.22 4.44 -4.47
N THR A 43 5.89 3.23 -4.02
CA THR A 43 4.78 2.97 -3.08
C THR A 43 4.93 3.68 -1.72
N SER A 44 6.15 4.05 -1.34
CA SER A 44 6.45 4.77 -0.09
C SER A 44 6.50 6.29 -0.24
N GLY A 45 6.28 6.84 -1.44
CA GLY A 45 6.26 8.28 -1.70
C GLY A 45 7.13 8.73 -2.87
N LYS A 46 7.04 10.02 -3.19
CA LYS A 46 7.80 10.64 -4.29
C LYS A 46 9.30 10.72 -3.99
N PRO A 47 10.18 10.64 -5.01
CA PRO A 47 11.62 10.83 -4.83
C PRO A 47 11.94 12.16 -4.15
N PHE A 48 12.81 12.13 -3.15
CA PHE A 48 13.28 13.31 -2.40
C PHE A 48 12.21 14.13 -1.67
N ASP A 49 10.96 13.69 -1.67
CA ASP A 49 9.85 14.33 -0.97
C ASP A 49 9.59 13.64 0.37
N ARG A 50 10.34 14.08 1.39
CA ARG A 50 10.22 13.53 2.76
C ARG A 50 8.83 13.77 3.36
N GLU A 51 8.19 14.88 3.01
CA GLU A 51 6.87 15.21 3.55
C GLU A 51 5.82 14.23 3.03
N ASN A 52 5.81 13.98 1.72
CA ASN A 52 4.93 13.00 1.11
C ASN A 52 5.18 11.58 1.63
N GLN A 53 6.44 11.16 1.73
CA GLN A 53 6.79 9.83 2.26
C GLN A 53 6.31 9.65 3.70
N THR A 54 6.49 10.68 4.53
CA THR A 54 6.03 10.66 5.92
C THR A 54 4.51 10.64 6.01
N ALA A 55 3.82 11.40 5.15
CA ALA A 55 2.36 11.45 5.13
C ALA A 55 1.76 10.08 4.77
N ILE A 56 2.27 9.42 3.72
CA ILE A 56 1.84 8.07 3.31
C ILE A 56 2.01 7.06 4.44
N LEU A 57 3.18 7.03 5.08
CA LEU A 57 3.45 6.10 6.18
C LEU A 57 2.55 6.36 7.40
N LYS A 58 2.37 7.63 7.77
CA LYS A 58 1.48 8.00 8.89
C LYS A 58 0.05 7.60 8.62
N GLU A 59 -0.46 7.81 7.42
CA GLU A 59 -1.84 7.46 7.09
C GLU A 59 -2.05 5.94 7.05
N ALA A 60 -1.13 5.20 6.43
CA ALA A 60 -1.19 3.75 6.39
C ALA A 60 -1.11 3.12 7.79
N LEU A 61 -0.16 3.56 8.64
CA LEU A 61 -0.03 3.03 9.99
C LEU A 61 -1.18 3.49 10.91
N GLY A 62 -1.63 4.74 10.77
CA GLY A 62 -2.72 5.30 11.57
C GLY A 62 -4.05 4.58 11.34
N LYS A 63 -4.33 4.20 10.10
CA LYS A 63 -5.56 3.46 9.72
C LYS A 63 -5.42 1.95 9.84
N ALA A 64 -4.22 1.41 10.08
CA ALA A 64 -3.99 -0.04 10.09
C ALA A 64 -4.84 -0.78 11.13
N GLY A 65 -5.09 -0.15 12.30
CA GLY A 65 -5.94 -0.72 13.35
C GLY A 65 -7.44 -0.71 13.05
N GLU A 66 -7.87 0.03 12.04
CA GLU A 66 -9.29 0.11 11.62
C GLU A 66 -9.65 -1.03 10.64
N ILE A 67 -8.65 -1.67 10.03
CA ILE A 67 -8.87 -2.76 9.08
C ILE A 67 -9.06 -4.08 9.81
N VAL A 68 -10.30 -4.54 9.87
CA VAL A 68 -10.70 -5.80 10.51
C VAL A 68 -10.87 -6.97 9.55
N GLU A 69 -11.11 -6.70 8.26
CA GLU A 69 -11.28 -7.73 7.24
C GLU A 69 -9.96 -8.02 6.51
N PRO A 70 -9.45 -9.27 6.55
CA PRO A 70 -8.27 -9.65 5.80
C PRO A 70 -8.47 -9.50 4.29
N GLY A 71 -7.46 -9.02 3.58
CA GLY A 71 -7.55 -8.79 2.13
C GLY A 71 -8.12 -7.43 1.75
N ALA A 72 -8.48 -6.60 2.73
CA ALA A 72 -8.92 -5.23 2.46
C ALA A 72 -7.81 -4.40 1.81
N ILE A 73 -8.23 -3.58 0.84
CA ILE A 73 -7.39 -2.61 0.14
C ILE A 73 -8.00 -1.23 0.38
N VAL A 74 -7.26 -0.34 1.04
CA VAL A 74 -7.65 1.04 1.27
C VAL A 74 -6.88 1.93 0.31
N ALA A 75 -7.58 2.64 -0.58
CA ALA A 75 -6.95 3.63 -1.44
C ALA A 75 -6.60 4.89 -0.63
N LEU A 76 -5.33 5.30 -0.67
CA LEU A 76 -4.88 6.56 -0.08
C LEU A 76 -5.08 7.73 -1.06
N PRO A 77 -5.30 8.96 -0.58
CA PRO A 77 -5.63 10.11 -1.42
C PRO A 77 -4.42 10.72 -2.14
N TYR A 78 -3.35 9.95 -2.37
CA TYR A 78 -2.12 10.43 -3.03
C TYR A 78 -2.09 10.01 -4.49
N VAL A 79 -1.85 10.98 -5.37
CA VAL A 79 -1.76 10.80 -6.82
C VAL A 79 -0.41 11.30 -7.32
N TRP A 80 0.17 10.59 -8.29
CA TRP A 80 1.38 11.05 -8.97
C TRP A 80 1.09 12.32 -9.78
N ASP A 81 2.05 13.25 -9.84
CA ASP A 81 1.83 14.55 -10.50
C ASP A 81 1.61 14.41 -12.02
N ASP A 82 2.27 13.43 -12.61
CA ASP A 82 2.17 13.09 -14.02
C ASP A 82 1.33 11.81 -14.17
N LEU A 83 0.35 11.79 -15.07
CA LEU A 83 -0.44 10.57 -15.33
C LEU A 83 0.02 9.82 -16.58
N THR A 84 1.04 10.32 -17.30
CA THR A 84 1.55 9.69 -18.53
C THR A 84 2.09 8.27 -18.31
N TRP A 85 2.55 7.96 -17.10
CA TRP A 85 2.99 6.59 -16.74
C TRP A 85 1.86 5.56 -16.76
N LEU A 86 0.59 5.97 -16.68
CA LEU A 86 -0.56 5.07 -16.84
C LEU A 86 -0.77 4.65 -18.30
N ALA A 87 -0.27 5.41 -19.27
CA ALA A 87 -0.48 5.13 -20.68
C ALA A 87 0.28 3.88 -21.19
N GLY A 88 1.19 3.33 -20.38
CA GLY A 88 1.93 2.10 -20.66
C GLY A 88 1.70 0.96 -19.66
N ALA A 89 0.72 1.12 -18.76
CA ALA A 89 0.37 0.13 -17.73
C ALA A 89 -0.82 -0.75 -18.14
#